data_AF-A0A6J5ITD2-F1
#
_entry.id   AF-A0A6J5ITD2-F1
#
_cell.length_a   1.000
_cell.length_b   1.000
_cell.length_c   1.000
_cell.angle_alpha   90.00
_cell.angle_beta   90.00
_cell.angle_gamma   90.00
#
_symmetry.space_group_name_H-M   'P 1'
#
loop_
_entity.id
_entity.type
_entity.pdbx_description
1 polymer ?
#
loop_
_entity_poly.entity_id
_entity_poly.type
_entity_poly.pdbx_seq_one_letter_code
_entity_poly.pdbx_strand_id
1 'polypeptide(L)'
;MGSGKSTAMRFIAKHLMAAGRDAVAIHERTDPHPVRATDELEHWFEPWRDATAAQLAGRALARWAAFAADGLRSDTITVLDGQLFHGDLTHLLLMEGAPPLIERYVRELARTIAPLAPLVIYFWQRDIDAAIRTVCAERGDDWVAYQTRWKLAAPYCVRRGFTGLDGLIALYRDYRRLTDALFDQLPLDKLSIENGDRDWSTVECRILDALKLPRATDRDDRHGQAL
;
A
#
# COMPACT_ATOMS: atom_id res chain seq x y z
N MET A 1 4.73 0.25 8.43
CA MET A 1 6.10 0.17 7.85
C MET A 1 6.62 -1.23 8.08
N GLY A 2 7.51 -1.76 7.24
CA GLY A 2 8.12 -3.09 7.49
C GLY A 2 7.16 -4.28 7.47
N SER A 3 5.94 -4.12 6.98
CA SER A 3 4.88 -5.14 7.00
C SER A 3 4.97 -6.17 5.87
N GLY A 4 6.09 -6.27 5.16
CA GLY A 4 6.29 -7.27 4.11
C GLY A 4 5.66 -6.97 2.74
N LYS A 5 5.04 -5.80 2.51
CA LYS A 5 4.36 -5.46 1.23
C LYS A 5 5.22 -5.69 -0.02
N SER A 6 6.43 -5.12 -0.06
CA SER A 6 7.33 -5.24 -1.23
C SER A 6 7.77 -6.68 -1.46
N THR A 7 7.90 -7.49 -0.40
CA THR A 7 8.20 -8.92 -0.50
C THR A 7 6.99 -9.66 -1.06
N ALA A 8 5.80 -9.42 -0.53
CA ALA A 8 4.55 -10.01 -1.01
C ALA A 8 4.27 -9.65 -2.48
N MET A 9 4.51 -8.40 -2.89
CA MET A 9 4.38 -7.97 -4.29
C MET A 9 5.23 -8.82 -5.23
N ARG A 10 6.53 -8.99 -4.92
CA ARG A 10 7.44 -9.82 -5.72
C ARG A 10 7.03 -11.30 -5.70
N PHE A 11 6.62 -11.79 -4.53
CA PHE A 11 6.14 -13.16 -4.35
C PHE A 11 4.92 -13.45 -5.22
N ILE A 12 3.93 -12.56 -5.22
CA ILE A 12 2.69 -12.69 -6.02
C ILE A 12 3.02 -12.69 -7.50
N ALA A 13 3.79 -11.70 -7.98
CA ALA A 13 4.14 -11.61 -9.40
C ALA A 13 4.89 -12.87 -9.87
N LYS A 14 5.83 -13.38 -9.06
CA LYS A 14 6.53 -14.64 -9.34
C LYS A 14 5.57 -15.82 -9.48
N HIS A 15 4.59 -15.96 -8.59
CA HIS A 15 3.65 -17.08 -8.63
C HIS A 15 2.63 -16.98 -9.77
N LEU A 16 2.22 -15.76 -10.14
CA LEU A 16 1.40 -15.51 -11.32
C LEU A 16 2.13 -15.96 -12.60
N MET A 17 3.38 -15.50 -12.78
CA MET A 17 4.21 -15.91 -13.92
C MET A 17 4.44 -17.42 -13.95
N ALA A 18 4.73 -18.02 -12.79
CA ALA A 18 4.92 -19.47 -12.70
C ALA A 18 3.65 -20.27 -13.02
N ALA A 19 2.47 -19.66 -12.91
CA ALA A 19 1.18 -20.23 -13.30
C ALA A 19 0.77 -19.91 -14.75
N GLY A 20 1.69 -19.34 -15.55
CA GLY A 20 1.45 -19.00 -16.96
C GLY A 20 0.61 -17.74 -17.16
N ARG A 21 0.45 -16.90 -16.13
CA ARG A 21 -0.22 -15.60 -16.23
C ARG A 21 0.83 -14.50 -16.28
N ASP A 22 0.79 -13.68 -17.33
CA ASP A 22 1.71 -12.54 -17.42
C ASP A 22 1.47 -11.57 -16.28
N ALA A 23 2.54 -11.12 -15.63
CA ALA A 23 2.45 -10.27 -14.45
C ALA A 23 3.66 -9.36 -14.27
N VAL A 24 3.39 -8.14 -13.82
CA VAL A 24 4.42 -7.13 -13.52
C VAL A 24 4.31 -6.65 -12.08
N ALA A 25 5.44 -6.60 -11.38
CA ALA A 25 5.55 -6.05 -10.03
C ALA A 25 5.97 -4.57 -10.10
N ILE A 26 5.18 -3.68 -9.52
CA ILE A 26 5.45 -2.24 -9.49
C ILE A 26 5.67 -1.78 -8.05
N HIS A 27 6.94 -1.47 -7.74
CA HIS A 27 7.36 -1.02 -6.42
C HIS A 27 6.98 0.44 -6.17
N GLU A 28 6.76 0.83 -4.90
CA GLU A 28 6.33 2.19 -4.54
C GLU A 28 7.30 3.30 -4.99
N ARG A 29 8.55 2.93 -5.30
CA ARG A 29 9.63 3.82 -5.76
C ARG A 29 9.95 3.69 -7.26
N THR A 30 9.15 2.95 -8.04
CA THR A 30 9.30 2.94 -9.50
C THR A 30 9.23 4.36 -10.04
N ASP A 31 10.00 4.66 -11.08
CA ASP A 31 10.08 5.97 -11.73
C ASP A 31 10.16 5.79 -13.27
N PRO A 32 9.24 6.38 -14.05
CA PRO A 32 8.03 7.06 -13.61
C PRO A 32 7.05 6.07 -12.93
N HIS A 33 6.37 6.51 -11.87
CA HIS A 33 5.36 5.67 -11.23
C HIS A 33 3.99 5.85 -11.92
N PRO A 34 3.27 4.78 -12.27
CA PRO A 34 2.03 4.90 -13.05
C PRO A 34 0.90 5.64 -12.31
N VAL A 35 0.87 5.54 -10.98
CA VAL A 35 -0.22 6.08 -10.15
C VAL A 35 0.20 7.16 -9.14
N ARG A 36 1.46 7.59 -9.10
CA ARG A 36 1.94 8.52 -8.06
C ARG A 36 1.69 9.96 -8.50
N ALA A 37 0.84 10.69 -7.77
CA ALA A 37 0.45 12.04 -8.15
C ALA A 37 1.52 13.10 -7.82
N THR A 38 2.43 12.79 -6.90
CA THR A 38 3.46 13.73 -6.45
C THR A 38 4.65 13.85 -7.41
N ASP A 39 4.82 12.93 -8.37
CA ASP A 39 6.00 12.91 -9.26
C ASP A 39 6.16 14.18 -10.11
N GLU A 40 5.07 14.88 -10.38
CA GLU A 40 5.08 16.12 -11.17
C GLU A 40 5.19 17.38 -10.28
N LEU A 41 5.31 17.23 -8.97
CA LEU A 41 5.43 18.34 -8.03
C LEU A 41 6.89 18.68 -7.77
N GLU A 42 7.17 19.97 -7.59
CA GLU A 42 8.53 20.45 -7.26
C GLU A 42 9.01 19.88 -5.92
N HIS A 43 8.12 19.85 -4.94
CA HIS A 43 8.33 19.32 -3.60
C HIS A 43 7.55 18.03 -3.40
N TRP A 44 7.86 16.99 -4.19
CA TRP A 44 7.11 15.74 -4.18
C TRP A 44 7.01 15.02 -2.81
N PHE A 45 7.97 15.23 -1.89
CA PHE A 45 7.92 14.74 -0.50
C PHE A 45 7.17 15.67 0.48
N GLU A 46 6.94 16.92 0.08
CA GLU A 46 6.26 17.95 0.87
C GLU A 46 5.12 18.57 0.03
N PRO A 47 4.16 17.77 -0.49
CA PRO A 47 3.20 18.25 -1.47
C PRO A 47 2.28 19.37 -0.96
N TRP A 48 2.21 19.58 0.36
CA TRP A 48 1.55 20.74 0.98
C TRP A 48 2.17 22.10 0.59
N ARG A 49 3.36 22.11 0.00
CA ARG A 49 4.01 23.33 -0.51
C ARG A 49 3.54 23.71 -1.91
N ASP A 50 3.10 22.73 -2.70
CA ASP A 50 2.77 22.91 -4.12
C ASP A 50 1.28 22.82 -4.41
N ALA A 51 0.51 22.16 -3.55
CA ALA A 51 -0.90 21.87 -3.78
C ALA A 51 -1.72 21.83 -2.49
N THR A 52 -3.01 22.06 -2.64
CA THR A 52 -4.01 21.70 -1.62
C THR A 52 -4.29 20.20 -1.64
N ALA A 53 -4.80 19.65 -0.53
CA ALA A 53 -5.20 18.24 -0.48
C ALA A 53 -6.24 17.89 -1.56
N ALA A 54 -7.16 18.80 -1.88
CA ALA A 54 -8.16 18.60 -2.93
C ALA A 54 -7.53 18.51 -4.33
N GLN A 55 -6.54 19.36 -4.63
CA GLN A 55 -5.79 19.30 -5.89
C GLN A 55 -4.99 18.00 -6.01
N LEU A 56 -4.32 17.57 -4.93
CA LEU A 56 -3.59 16.30 -4.92
C LEU A 56 -4.52 15.11 -5.14
N ALA A 57 -5.69 15.08 -4.47
CA ALA A 57 -6.69 14.03 -4.67
C ALA A 57 -7.18 13.96 -6.12
N GLY A 58 -7.43 15.12 -6.75
CA GLY A 58 -7.81 15.20 -8.17
C GLY A 58 -6.72 14.66 -9.10
N ARG A 59 -5.45 15.04 -8.90
CA ARG A 59 -4.31 14.52 -9.66
C ARG A 59 -4.15 13.02 -9.51
N ALA A 60 -4.26 12.51 -8.29
CA ALA A 60 -4.18 11.09 -8.01
C ALA A 60 -5.30 10.31 -8.72
N LEU A 61 -6.55 10.79 -8.67
CA LEU A 61 -7.66 10.15 -9.38
C LEU A 61 -7.44 10.13 -10.91
N ALA A 62 -6.89 11.21 -11.49
CA ALA A 62 -6.55 11.24 -12.91
C ALA A 62 -5.47 10.19 -13.27
N ARG A 63 -4.44 10.04 -12.43
CA ARG A 63 -3.40 9.00 -12.60
C ARG A 63 -3.97 7.60 -12.50
N TRP A 64 -4.81 7.33 -11.51
CA TRP A 64 -5.51 6.04 -11.36
C TRP A 64 -6.44 5.74 -12.53
N ALA A 65 -7.11 6.75 -13.09
CA ALA A 65 -7.96 6.58 -14.26
C ALA A 65 -7.15 6.22 -15.52
N ALA A 66 -6.02 6.89 -15.74
CA ALA A 66 -5.11 6.54 -16.83
C ALA A 66 -4.56 5.11 -16.66
N PHE A 67 -4.11 4.76 -15.45
CA PHE A 67 -3.64 3.42 -15.13
C PHE A 67 -4.73 2.35 -15.35
N ALA A 68 -5.98 2.61 -14.94
CA ALA A 68 -7.08 1.68 -15.17
C ALA A 68 -7.41 1.53 -16.66
N ALA A 69 -7.41 2.63 -17.41
CA ALA A 69 -7.62 2.58 -18.86
C ALA A 69 -6.52 1.77 -19.57
N ASP A 70 -5.26 1.88 -19.13
CA ASP A 70 -4.14 1.12 -19.69
C ASP A 70 -4.21 -0.36 -19.31
N GLY A 71 -4.53 -0.66 -18.05
CA GLY A 71 -4.71 -2.03 -17.58
C GLY A 71 -5.82 -2.78 -18.31
N LEU A 72 -6.92 -2.11 -18.66
CA LEU A 72 -8.02 -2.73 -19.42
C LEU A 72 -7.65 -3.10 -20.86
N ARG A 73 -6.53 -2.60 -21.40
CA ARG A 73 -6.03 -2.93 -22.74
C ARG A 73 -4.90 -3.96 -22.73
N SER A 74 -4.54 -4.47 -21.55
CA SER A 74 -3.43 -5.38 -21.35
C SER A 74 -3.91 -6.65 -20.66
N ASP A 75 -3.38 -7.80 -21.08
CA ASP A 75 -3.59 -9.08 -20.39
C ASP A 75 -2.60 -9.27 -19.21
N THR A 76 -1.69 -8.30 -18.98
CA THR A 76 -0.68 -8.35 -17.92
C THR A 76 -1.27 -7.97 -16.57
N ILE A 77 -1.16 -8.86 -15.59
CA ILE A 77 -1.62 -8.60 -14.22
C ILE A 77 -0.60 -7.70 -13.50
N THR A 78 -1.05 -6.51 -13.08
CA THR A 78 -0.20 -5.61 -12.31
C THR A 78 -0.33 -5.87 -10.80
N VAL A 79 0.81 -6.03 -10.12
CA VAL A 79 0.91 -6.15 -8.67
C VAL A 79 1.56 -4.88 -8.12
N LEU A 80 0.79 -4.01 -7.48
CA LEU A 80 1.24 -2.71 -6.95
C LEU A 80 1.62 -2.78 -5.46
N ASP A 81 2.76 -2.20 -5.10
CA ASP A 81 3.20 -2.07 -3.70
C ASP A 81 2.50 -0.88 -3.00
N GLY A 82 1.39 -1.19 -2.33
CA GLY A 82 0.82 -0.36 -1.26
C GLY A 82 0.18 0.96 -1.66
N GLN A 83 0.23 1.39 -2.93
CA GLN A 83 -0.16 2.73 -3.39
C GLN A 83 -1.61 3.14 -3.12
N LEU A 84 -2.53 2.18 -2.93
CA LEU A 84 -3.93 2.51 -2.58
C LEU A 84 -4.02 3.24 -1.22
N PHE A 85 -3.31 2.73 -0.21
CA PHE A 85 -3.30 3.25 1.17
C PHE A 85 -1.91 3.72 1.62
N HIS A 86 -1.03 4.01 0.69
CA HIS A 86 0.26 4.66 0.91
C HIS A 86 0.46 5.71 -0.20
N GLY A 87 1.59 6.43 -0.19
CA GLY A 87 1.82 7.50 -1.15
C GLY A 87 0.80 8.62 -0.96
N ASP A 88 -0.04 8.86 -1.97
CA ASP A 88 -0.97 9.99 -2.03
C ASP A 88 -1.96 10.00 -0.86
N LEU A 89 -2.52 8.85 -0.42
CA LEU A 89 -3.39 8.84 0.75
C LEU A 89 -2.67 9.30 2.04
N THR A 90 -1.41 8.90 2.21
CA THR A 90 -0.59 9.37 3.34
C THR A 90 -0.42 10.89 3.25
N HIS A 91 -0.12 11.42 2.06
CA HIS A 91 0.00 12.86 1.85
C HIS A 91 -1.32 13.60 2.14
N LEU A 92 -2.47 13.08 1.69
CA LEU A 92 -3.77 13.71 1.99
C LEU A 92 -4.02 13.85 3.49
N LEU A 93 -3.66 12.85 4.30
CA LEU A 93 -3.74 12.99 5.76
C LEU A 93 -2.76 14.05 6.27
N LEU A 94 -1.49 13.96 5.86
CA LEU A 94 -0.42 14.87 6.29
C LEU A 94 -0.71 16.35 5.96
N MET A 95 -1.45 16.59 4.89
CA MET A 95 -1.91 17.91 4.42
C MET A 95 -3.17 18.44 5.15
N GLU A 96 -3.62 17.79 6.24
CA GLU A 96 -4.88 18.14 6.92
C GLU A 96 -6.12 18.01 6.01
N GLY A 97 -6.11 17.03 5.09
CA GLY A 97 -7.27 16.72 4.28
C GLY A 97 -8.48 16.39 5.15
N ALA A 98 -9.60 17.10 4.93
CA ALA A 98 -10.82 16.86 5.69
C ALA A 98 -11.30 15.40 5.50
N PRO A 99 -11.84 14.73 6.55
CA PRO A 99 -12.29 13.34 6.43
C PRO A 99 -13.24 13.08 5.25
N PRO A 100 -14.25 13.93 4.95
CA PRO A 100 -15.12 13.73 3.78
C PRO A 100 -14.37 13.79 2.44
N LEU A 101 -13.29 14.57 2.34
CA LEU A 101 -12.44 14.60 1.14
C LEU A 101 -11.72 13.27 0.96
N ILE A 102 -11.11 12.75 2.03
CA ILE A 102 -10.36 11.49 2.01
C ILE A 102 -11.27 10.31 1.70
N GLU A 103 -12.43 10.23 2.36
CA GLU A 103 -13.43 9.18 2.12
C GLU A 103 -13.95 9.21 0.67
N ARG A 104 -14.24 10.41 0.15
CA ARG A 104 -14.64 10.57 -1.25
C ARG A 104 -13.52 10.15 -2.20
N TYR A 105 -12.28 10.57 -1.94
CA TYR A 105 -11.12 10.18 -2.76
C TYR A 105 -10.99 8.66 -2.87
N VAL A 106 -11.01 7.93 -1.74
CA VAL A 106 -10.88 6.46 -1.75
C VAL A 106 -12.07 5.79 -2.45
N ARG A 107 -13.28 6.30 -2.26
CA ARG A 107 -14.49 5.79 -2.93
C ARG A 107 -14.41 5.94 -4.45
N GLU A 108 -14.00 7.11 -4.93
CA GLU A 108 -13.84 7.36 -6.38
C GLU A 108 -12.67 6.57 -6.97
N LEU A 109 -11.58 6.41 -6.21
CA LEU A 109 -10.46 5.55 -6.62
C LEU A 109 -10.94 4.11 -6.78
N ALA A 110 -11.65 3.57 -5.78
CA ALA A 110 -12.20 2.22 -5.83
C ALA A 110 -13.12 2.01 -7.05
N ARG A 111 -13.99 2.98 -7.35
CA ARG A 111 -14.83 2.95 -8.57
C ARG A 111 -13.99 2.97 -9.84
N THR A 112 -12.96 3.80 -9.89
CA THR A 112 -12.05 3.93 -11.03
C THR A 112 -11.35 2.62 -11.36
N ILE A 113 -10.91 1.88 -10.34
CA ILE A 113 -10.17 0.62 -10.53
C ILE A 113 -11.05 -0.64 -10.53
N ALA A 114 -12.32 -0.54 -10.16
CA ALA A 114 -13.23 -1.68 -10.10
C ALA A 114 -13.31 -2.51 -11.41
N PRO A 115 -13.27 -1.91 -12.62
CA PRO A 115 -13.25 -2.66 -13.87
C PRO A 115 -12.04 -3.59 -14.04
N LEU A 116 -10.92 -3.34 -13.33
CA LEU A 116 -9.75 -4.21 -13.33
C LEU A 116 -9.92 -5.46 -12.45
N ALA A 117 -11.04 -5.59 -11.74
CA ALA A 117 -11.29 -6.64 -10.74
C ALA A 117 -10.14 -6.81 -9.72
N PRO A 118 -9.69 -5.74 -9.02
CA PRO A 118 -8.52 -5.80 -8.16
C PRO A 118 -8.81 -6.56 -6.86
N LEU A 119 -7.82 -7.35 -6.41
CA LEU A 119 -7.74 -7.86 -5.05
C LEU A 119 -6.89 -6.93 -4.19
N VAL A 120 -7.46 -6.38 -3.12
CA VAL A 120 -6.74 -5.54 -2.14
C VAL A 120 -6.28 -6.38 -0.97
N ILE A 121 -4.95 -6.55 -0.84
CA ILE A 121 -4.33 -7.26 0.28
C ILE A 121 -3.85 -6.24 1.32
N TYR A 122 -4.46 -6.26 2.49
CA TYR A 122 -4.19 -5.34 3.59
C TYR A 122 -3.45 -6.04 4.73
N PHE A 123 -2.16 -5.76 4.85
CA PHE A 123 -1.36 -6.21 5.99
C PHE A 123 -1.53 -5.29 7.18
N TRP A 124 -1.74 -5.89 8.34
CA TRP A 124 -1.85 -5.16 9.59
C TRP A 124 -1.17 -5.91 10.72
N GLN A 125 -0.81 -5.17 11.76
CA GLN A 125 -0.21 -5.72 12.97
C GLN A 125 -1.03 -5.23 14.16
N ARG A 126 -1.35 -6.14 15.08
CA ARG A 126 -2.20 -5.83 16.24
C ARG A 126 -1.56 -4.78 17.14
N ASP A 127 -0.26 -4.93 17.41
CA ASP A 127 0.52 -4.00 18.21
C ASP A 127 1.35 -3.08 17.30
N ILE A 128 0.80 -1.91 16.98
CA ILE A 128 1.43 -0.91 16.12
C ILE A 128 2.69 -0.33 16.76
N ASP A 129 2.71 -0.21 18.09
CA ASP A 129 3.84 0.35 18.83
C ASP A 129 5.02 -0.61 18.76
N ALA A 130 4.79 -1.88 19.10
CA ALA A 130 5.80 -2.91 18.98
C ALA A 130 6.31 -3.00 17.54
N ALA A 131 5.40 -3.03 16.57
CA ALA A 131 5.74 -3.04 15.14
C ALA A 131 6.68 -1.91 14.73
N ILE A 132 6.36 -0.67 15.09
CA ILE A 132 7.18 0.49 14.73
C ILE A 132 8.52 0.42 15.46
N ARG A 133 8.53 0.11 16.76
CA ARG A 133 9.77 0.00 17.54
C ARG A 133 10.69 -1.09 17.00
N THR A 134 10.17 -2.24 16.59
CA THR A 134 10.94 -3.30 15.93
C THR A 134 11.54 -2.81 14.62
N VAL A 135 10.76 -2.15 13.76
CA VAL A 135 11.28 -1.61 12.50
C VAL A 135 12.34 -0.54 12.74
N CYS A 136 12.16 0.32 13.75
CA CYS A 136 13.16 1.30 14.15
C CYS A 136 14.47 0.62 14.59
N ALA A 137 14.39 -0.41 15.42
CA ALA A 137 15.55 -1.18 15.87
C ALA A 137 16.28 -1.88 14.70
N GLU A 138 15.55 -2.41 13.73
CA GLU A 138 16.12 -3.07 12.53
C GLU A 138 16.75 -2.09 11.55
N ARG A 139 16.21 -0.87 11.44
CA ARG A 139 16.62 0.12 10.42
C ARG A 139 17.64 1.13 10.93
N GLY A 140 17.80 1.25 12.25
CA GLY A 140 18.74 2.15 12.90
C GLY A 140 18.28 3.61 12.98
N ASP A 141 18.98 4.38 13.80
CA ASP A 141 18.58 5.73 14.19
C ASP A 141 18.52 6.72 13.02
N ASP A 142 19.41 6.60 12.03
CA ASP A 142 19.41 7.46 10.83
C ASP A 142 18.09 7.35 10.05
N TRP A 143 17.56 6.13 9.94
CA TRP A 143 16.29 5.89 9.28
C TRP A 143 15.13 6.45 10.09
N VAL A 144 15.17 6.32 11.42
CA VAL A 144 14.16 6.91 12.30
C VAL A 144 14.17 8.42 12.19
N ALA A 145 15.34 9.04 12.28
CA ALA A 145 15.55 10.46 12.15
C ALA A 145 15.00 10.97 10.82
N TYR A 146 15.32 10.29 9.72
CA TYR A 146 14.76 10.59 8.40
C TYR A 146 13.22 10.58 8.42
N GLN A 147 12.60 9.49 8.90
CA GLN A 147 11.14 9.36 8.91
C GLN A 147 10.47 10.39 9.79
N THR A 148 11.04 10.70 10.95
CA THR A 148 10.50 11.73 11.84
C THR A 148 10.64 13.13 11.25
N ARG A 149 11.77 13.44 10.60
CA ARG A 149 12.07 14.78 10.10
C ARG A 149 11.04 15.27 9.10
N TRP A 150 10.72 14.46 8.09
CA TRP A 150 9.81 14.91 7.04
C TRP A 150 8.34 14.74 7.43
N LYS A 151 7.96 13.62 8.07
CA LYS A 151 6.55 13.38 8.44
C LYS A 151 6.07 14.30 9.54
N LEU A 152 6.90 14.56 10.54
CA LEU A 152 6.49 15.37 11.69
C LEU A 152 6.54 16.88 11.38
N ALA A 153 7.21 17.27 10.29
CA ALA A 153 7.13 18.63 9.74
C ALA A 153 5.81 18.90 8.99
N ALA A 154 5.03 17.87 8.66
CA ALA A 154 3.77 18.06 7.95
C ALA A 154 2.70 18.77 8.80
N PRO A 155 1.79 19.55 8.17
CA PRO A 155 0.73 20.30 8.86
C PRO A 155 -0.05 19.48 9.90
N TYR A 156 -0.37 18.21 9.58
CA TYR A 156 -1.11 17.31 10.46
C TYR A 156 -0.42 17.03 11.79
N CYS A 157 0.89 16.78 11.72
CA CYS A 157 1.72 16.42 12.86
C CYS A 157 2.05 17.65 13.72
N VAL A 158 2.38 18.77 13.06
CA VAL A 158 2.68 20.05 13.73
C VAL A 158 1.50 20.50 14.57
N ARG A 159 0.28 20.46 14.02
CA ARG A 159 -0.95 20.86 14.72
C ARG A 159 -1.24 20.01 15.97
N ARG A 160 -0.81 18.75 15.97
CA ARG A 160 -0.99 17.81 17.08
C ARG A 160 0.20 17.77 18.04
N GLY A 161 1.25 18.55 17.79
CA GLY A 161 2.46 18.55 18.61
C GLY A 161 3.22 17.23 18.58
N PHE A 162 3.10 16.45 17.50
CA PHE A 162 3.80 15.17 17.39
C PHE A 162 5.31 15.38 17.25
N THR A 163 6.09 14.79 18.16
CA THR A 163 7.55 14.90 18.19
C THR A 163 8.22 13.55 18.44
N GLY A 164 9.41 13.36 17.87
CA GLY A 164 10.22 12.16 18.05
C GLY A 164 9.53 10.86 17.64
N LEU A 165 10.02 9.74 18.17
CA LEU A 165 9.48 8.40 17.87
C LEU A 165 8.02 8.26 18.33
N ASP A 166 7.68 8.81 19.50
CA ASP A 166 6.31 8.69 20.03
C ASP A 166 5.30 9.48 19.16
N GLY A 167 5.70 10.63 18.61
CA GLY A 167 4.91 11.35 17.62
C GLY A 167 4.73 10.57 16.31
N LEU A 168 5.77 9.86 15.86
CA LEU A 168 5.66 8.96 14.70
C LEU A 168 4.70 7.80 14.97
N ILE A 169 4.76 7.19 16.16
CA ILE A 169 3.83 6.14 16.59
C ILE A 169 2.40 6.68 16.63
N ALA A 170 2.18 7.87 17.21
CA ALA A 170 0.87 8.52 17.25
C ALA A 170 0.30 8.75 15.84
N LEU A 171 1.11 9.26 14.90
CA LEU A 171 0.74 9.40 13.50
C LEU A 171 0.28 8.07 12.88
N TYR A 172 1.00 6.97 13.11
CA TYR A 172 0.62 5.67 12.55
C TYR A 172 -0.60 5.04 13.23
N ARG A 173 -0.85 5.32 14.51
CA ARG A 173 -2.11 4.95 15.17
C ARG A 173 -3.29 5.67 14.54
N ASP A 174 -3.16 6.97 14.29
CA ASP A 174 -4.19 7.73 13.58
C ASP A 174 -4.38 7.23 12.15
N TYR A 175 -3.27 6.95 11.44
CA TYR A 175 -3.32 6.40 10.09
C TYR A 175 -3.96 5.01 10.04
N ARG A 176 -3.72 4.17 11.05
CA ARG A 176 -4.35 2.85 11.15
C ARG A 176 -5.86 2.98 11.31
N ARG A 177 -6.34 3.83 12.23
CA ARG A 177 -7.78 4.05 12.42
C ARG A 177 -8.46 4.51 11.13
N LEU A 178 -7.81 5.43 10.41
CA LEU A 178 -8.29 5.90 9.10
C LEU A 178 -8.34 4.75 8.08
N THR A 179 -7.24 4.01 7.92
CA THR A 179 -7.15 2.96 6.89
C THR A 179 -8.02 1.74 7.19
N ASP A 180 -8.21 1.36 8.46
CA ASP A 180 -9.17 0.32 8.86
C ASP A 180 -10.59 0.72 8.44
N ALA A 181 -11.03 1.92 8.79
CA ALA A 181 -12.37 2.42 8.44
C ALA A 181 -12.59 2.49 6.92
N LEU A 182 -11.57 2.88 6.16
CA LEU A 182 -11.60 2.92 4.70
C LEU A 182 -11.61 1.52 4.08
N PHE A 183 -10.83 0.59 4.63
CA PHE A 183 -10.77 -0.81 4.18
C PHE A 183 -12.11 -1.52 4.38
N ASP A 184 -12.75 -1.31 5.53
CA ASP A 184 -14.05 -1.91 5.85
C ASP A 184 -15.13 -1.49 4.85
N GLN A 185 -15.10 -0.24 4.41
CA GLN A 185 -16.06 0.33 3.45
C GLN A 185 -15.70 0.06 1.97
N LEU A 186 -14.53 -0.52 1.69
CA LEU A 186 -14.05 -0.70 0.33
C LEU A 186 -14.91 -1.73 -0.44
N PRO A 187 -15.52 -1.35 -1.58
CA PRO A 187 -16.38 -2.23 -2.37
C PRO A 187 -15.57 -3.03 -3.41
N LEU A 188 -14.47 -3.65 -2.97
CA LEU A 188 -13.56 -4.44 -3.80
C LEU A 188 -13.30 -5.78 -3.11
N ASP A 189 -12.85 -6.77 -3.90
CA ASP A 189 -12.33 -8.00 -3.34
C ASP A 189 -11.15 -7.67 -2.44
N LYS A 190 -11.17 -8.22 -1.22
CA LYS A 190 -10.24 -7.81 -0.18
C LYS A 190 -9.83 -8.96 0.73
N LEU A 191 -8.57 -8.92 1.14
CA LEU A 191 -7.95 -9.89 2.04
C LEU A 191 -7.18 -9.13 3.12
N SER A 192 -7.62 -9.22 4.37
CA SER A 192 -6.87 -8.70 5.52
C SER A 192 -6.00 -9.78 6.14
N ILE A 193 -4.74 -9.47 6.41
CA ILE A 193 -3.77 -10.41 6.99
C ILE A 193 -3.09 -9.73 8.18
N GLU A 194 -3.33 -10.27 9.37
CA GLU A 194 -2.49 -9.98 10.55
C GLU A 194 -1.14 -10.66 10.34
N ASN A 195 -0.04 -9.91 10.47
CA ASN A 195 1.31 -10.44 10.29
C ASN A 195 2.29 -9.96 11.37
N GLY A 196 1.81 -9.83 12.60
CA GLY A 196 2.62 -9.43 13.75
C GLY A 196 3.59 -10.53 14.18
N ASP A 197 3.22 -11.79 14.03
CA ASP A 197 4.05 -12.97 14.32
C ASP A 197 5.13 -13.23 13.25
N ARG A 198 4.99 -12.61 12.07
CA ARG A 198 5.86 -12.80 10.90
C ARG A 198 5.93 -14.26 10.44
N ASP A 199 4.84 -15.03 10.60
CA ASP A 199 4.72 -16.34 9.97
C ASP A 199 4.49 -16.18 8.46
N TRP A 200 5.60 -15.96 7.73
CA TRP A 200 5.58 -15.70 6.30
C TRP A 200 5.01 -16.88 5.51
N SER A 201 5.17 -18.11 5.99
CA SER A 201 4.61 -19.29 5.32
C SER A 201 3.08 -19.24 5.34
N THR A 202 2.48 -18.97 6.50
CA THR A 202 1.03 -18.81 6.63
C THR A 202 0.53 -17.61 5.82
N VAL A 203 1.24 -16.48 5.85
CA VAL A 203 0.91 -15.29 5.05
C VAL A 203 0.90 -15.61 3.55
N GLU A 204 1.94 -16.26 3.05
CA GLU A 204 2.08 -16.65 1.65
C GLU A 204 0.98 -17.63 1.22
N CYS A 205 0.67 -18.65 2.04
CA CYS A 205 -0.44 -19.57 1.75
C CYS A 205 -1.78 -18.84 1.60
N ARG A 206 -2.11 -17.92 2.51
CA ARG A 206 -3.36 -17.15 2.44
C ARG A 206 -3.45 -16.30 1.18
N ILE A 207 -2.32 -15.74 0.73
CA ILE A 207 -2.24 -14.96 -0.51
C ILE A 207 -2.48 -15.86 -1.73
N LEU A 208 -1.81 -17.01 -1.79
CA LEU A 208 -1.97 -17.96 -2.91
C LEU A 208 -3.40 -18.49 -2.99
N ASP A 209 -4.02 -18.82 -1.85
CA ASP A 209 -5.41 -19.28 -1.80
C ASP A 209 -6.38 -18.23 -2.33
N ALA A 210 -6.23 -16.97 -1.91
CA ALA A 210 -7.08 -15.88 -2.38
C ALA A 210 -6.94 -15.63 -3.89
N LEU A 211 -5.72 -15.80 -4.41
CA LEU A 211 -5.43 -15.68 -5.85
C LEU A 211 -5.72 -16.95 -6.65
N LYS A 212 -6.14 -18.04 -5.97
CA LYS A 212 -6.36 -19.38 -6.55
C LYS A 212 -5.14 -19.87 -7.33
N LEU A 213 -3.96 -19.68 -6.74
CA LEU A 213 -2.68 -20.11 -7.30
C LEU A 213 -2.20 -21.40 -6.61
N PRO A 214 -1.49 -22.30 -7.32
CA PRO A 214 -0.96 -23.52 -6.73
C PRO A 214 0.02 -23.21 -5.60
N ARG A 215 -0.03 -24.00 -4.53
CA ARG A 215 0.99 -23.96 -3.47
C ARG A 215 2.22 -24.74 -3.93
N ALA A 216 3.39 -24.46 -3.34
CA ALA A 216 4.63 -25.18 -3.66
C ALA A 216 4.50 -26.71 -3.46
N THR A 217 3.68 -27.15 -2.50
CA THR A 217 3.37 -28.56 -2.23
C THR A 217 2.51 -29.23 -3.32
N ASP A 218 1.75 -28.47 -4.11
CA ASP A 218 0.81 -29.04 -5.10
C ASP A 218 1.49 -29.40 -6.44
N ARG A 219 2.80 -29.13 -6.57
CA ARG A 219 3.59 -29.44 -7.78
C ARG A 219 4.27 -30.80 -7.73
N ASP A 220 4.55 -31.35 -6.55
CA ASP A 220 5.22 -32.65 -6.41
C ASP A 220 4.28 -33.85 -6.69
N ASP A 221 2.98 -33.70 -6.45
CA ASP A 221 2.02 -34.80 -6.66
C ASP A 221 1.71 -35.10 -8.14
N ARG A 222 2.12 -34.23 -9.08
CA ARG A 222 1.87 -34.41 -10.51
C ARG A 222 2.95 -35.17 -11.28
N HIS A 223 4.07 -35.52 -10.65
CA HIS A 223 5.11 -36.37 -11.27
C HIS A 223 5.16 -37.79 -10.70
N GLY A 224 4.25 -38.17 -9.78
CA GLY A 224 4.22 -39.48 -9.13
C GLY A 224 3.25 -40.52 -9.71
N GLN A 225 2.51 -40.21 -10.78
CA GLN A 225 1.56 -41.17 -11.40
C GLN A 225 1.83 -41.32 -12.89
N ALA A 226 2.95 -41.98 -13.22
CA ALA A 226 3.14 -42.66 -14.48
C ALA A 226 4.17 -43.79 -14.27
N LEU A 227 3.67 -44.96 -13.86
CA LEU A 227 4.28 -46.26 -14.06
C LEU A 227 3.21 -47.21 -14.60
#